data_AF-A0A0D0CLF5-F1
#
_entry.id   AF-A0A0D0CLF5-F1
#
_cell.length_a   1.000
_cell.length_b   1.000
_cell.length_c   1.000
_cell.angle_alpha   90.00
_cell.angle_beta   90.00
_cell.angle_gamma   90.00
#
_symmetry.space_group_name_H-M   'P 1'
#
loop_
_entity.id
_entity.type
_entity.pdbx_description
1 polymer ?
#
loop_
_entity_poly.entity_id
_entity_poly.type
_entity_poly.pdbx_seq_one_letter_code
_entity_poly.pdbx_strand_id
1 'polypeptide(L)' 'MQSLSATQKNTIIIMLDSAHSAHSIATCTGFHTPTISRLHAKEHSELQKSTGGHPSKLSPANALKKTGLKAVVKQ' A
#
# COMPACT_ATOMS: atom_id res chain seq x y z
N MET A 1 0.63 -17.85 3.09
CA MET A 1 1.24 -17.35 1.83
C MET A 1 2.72 -17.20 2.05
N GLN A 2 3.56 -17.76 1.19
CA GLN A 2 5.00 -17.52 1.27
C GLN A 2 5.28 -16.05 0.93
N SER A 3 6.17 -15.43 1.71
CA SER A 3 6.62 -14.07 1.44
C SER A 3 7.58 -14.10 0.25
N LEU A 4 7.36 -13.22 -0.74
CA LEU A 4 8.28 -13.06 -1.85
C LEU A 4 9.57 -12.38 -1.38
N SER A 5 10.70 -12.89 -1.88
CA SER A 5 11.99 -12.20 -1.72
C SER A 5 12.00 -10.87 -2.47
N ALA A 6 12.91 -9.97 -2.11
CA ALA A 6 13.05 -8.69 -2.79
C ALA A 6 13.33 -8.87 -4.30
N THR A 7 14.19 -9.82 -4.66
CA THR A 7 14.49 -10.15 -6.07
C THR A 7 13.24 -10.61 -6.82
N GLN A 8 12.44 -11.48 -6.22
CA GLN A 8 11.20 -11.98 -6.84
C GLN A 8 10.19 -10.85 -7.07
N LYS A 9 10.04 -9.94 -6.09
CA LYS A 9 9.17 -8.76 -6.24
C LYS A 9 9.66 -7.87 -7.38
N ASN A 10 10.95 -7.56 -7.43
CA ASN A 10 11.52 -6.72 -8.48
C ASN A 10 11.31 -7.31 -9.88
N THR A 11 11.51 -8.62 -10.03
CA THR A 11 11.24 -9.30 -11.31
C THR A 11 9.78 -9.15 -11.73
N ILE A 12 8.83 -9.36 -10.82
CA ILE A 12 7.40 -9.20 -11.12
C ILE A 12 7.07 -7.74 -11.49
N ILE A 13 7.63 -6.76 -10.77
CA ILE A 13 7.42 -5.33 -11.02
C ILE A 13 7.94 -4.95 -12.43
N ILE A 14 9.15 -5.36 -12.80
CA ILE A 14 9.71 -5.09 -14.13
C ILE A 14 8.81 -5.66 -15.25
N MET A 15 8.23 -6.84 -15.04
CA MET A 15 7.31 -7.43 -16.01
C MET A 15 5.97 -6.68 -16.10
N LEU A 16 5.46 -6.20 -14.96
CA LEU A 16 4.27 -5.34 -14.91
C LEU A 16 4.52 -4.01 -15.63
N ASP A 17 5.66 -3.37 -15.41
CA ASP A 17 6.07 -2.14 -16.09
C ASP A 17 6.23 -2.34 -17.60
N SER A 18 6.60 -3.56 -18.00
CA SER A 18 6.65 -4.00 -19.39
C SER A 18 5.29 -4.42 -19.96
N ALA A 19 4.19 -4.02 -19.32
CA ALA A 19 2.80 -4.28 -19.71
C ALA A 19 2.43 -5.77 -19.86
N HIS A 20 3.13 -6.69 -19.18
CA HIS A 20 2.75 -8.11 -19.20
C HIS A 20 1.49 -8.36 -18.38
N SER A 21 0.62 -9.23 -18.88
CA SER A 21 -0.56 -9.66 -18.13
C SER A 21 -0.14 -10.47 -16.90
N ALA A 22 -0.94 -10.41 -15.82
CA ALA A 22 -0.70 -11.20 -14.62
C ALA A 22 -0.71 -12.73 -14.89
N HIS A 23 -1.43 -13.18 -15.93
CA HIS A 23 -1.41 -14.57 -16.37
C HIS A 23 -0.09 -14.96 -17.03
N SER A 24 0.44 -14.10 -17.91
CA SER A 24 1.75 -14.30 -18.54
C SER A 24 2.88 -14.32 -17.49
N ILE A 25 2.83 -13.39 -16.53
CA ILE A 25 3.80 -13.34 -15.42
C ILE A 25 3.70 -14.61 -14.58
N ALA A 26 2.49 -15.08 -14.27
CA ALA A 26 2.30 -16.32 -13.52
C ALA A 26 2.91 -17.53 -14.22
N THR A 27 2.76 -17.60 -15.54
CA THR A 27 3.34 -18.66 -16.38
C THR A 27 4.87 -18.61 -16.37
N CYS A 28 5.47 -17.42 -16.45
CA CYS A 28 6.93 -17.27 -16.49
C CYS A 28 7.61 -17.44 -15.13
N THR A 29 6.97 -16.99 -14.05
CA THR A 29 7.58 -16.92 -12.71
C THR A 29 7.12 -18.03 -11.77
N GLY A 30 6.05 -18.76 -12.13
CA GLY A 30 5.43 -19.78 -11.29
C GLY A 30 4.60 -19.21 -10.13
N PHE A 31 4.47 -17.88 -10.01
CA PHE A 31 3.65 -17.27 -8.96
C PHE A 31 2.18 -17.23 -9.35
N HIS A 32 1.30 -17.48 -8.38
CA HIS A 32 -0.13 -17.39 -8.62
C HIS A 32 -0.57 -15.95 -8.96
N THR A 33 -1.51 -15.83 -9.90
CA THR A 33 -2.09 -14.57 -10.34
C THR A 33 -2.57 -13.67 -9.19
N PRO A 34 -3.25 -14.16 -8.13
CA PRO A 34 -3.65 -13.31 -7.00
C PRO A 34 -2.48 -12.68 -6.25
N THR A 35 -1.32 -13.36 -6.18
CA THR A 35 -0.11 -12.82 -5.57
C THR A 35 0.42 -11.65 -6.39
N ILE A 36 0.43 -11.78 -7.72
CA ILE A 36 0.86 -10.74 -8.66
C ILE A 36 -0.07 -9.53 -8.59
N SER A 37 -1.39 -9.76 -8.62
CA SER A 37 -2.39 -8.68 -8.50
C SER A 37 -2.29 -7.93 -7.18
N ARG A 38 -2.02 -8.64 -6.07
CA ARG A 38 -1.83 -8.00 -4.76
C ARG A 38 -0.56 -7.16 -4.71
N LEU A 39 0.53 -7.64 -5.31
CA LEU A 39 1.77 -6.87 -5.39
C LEU A 39 1.54 -5.59 -6.20
N HIS A 40 0.93 -5.70 -7.38
CA HIS A 40 0.59 -4.55 -8.22
C HIS A 40 -0.27 -3.52 -7.47
N ALA A 41 -1.32 -3.95 -6.78
CA ALA A 41 -2.16 -3.07 -5.98
C ALA A 41 -1.39 -2.41 -4.82
N LYS A 42 -0.44 -3.12 -4.20
CA LYS A 42 0.36 -2.61 -3.09
C LYS A 42 1.35 -1.53 -3.53
N GLU A 43 2.06 -1.74 -4.65
CA GLU A 43 2.97 -0.73 -5.20
C GLU A 43 2.20 0.53 -5.60
N HIS A 44 1.01 0.38 -6.21
CA HIS A 44 0.14 1.52 -6.55
C HIS A 44 -0.48 2.18 -5.30
N SER A 45 -0.77 1.41 -4.26
CA SER A 45 -1.30 1.95 -3.00
C SER A 45 -0.23 2.63 -2.15
N GLU A 46 1.04 2.23 -2.22
CA GLU A 46 2.14 2.94 -1.53
C GLU A 46 2.41 4.30 -2.17
N LEU A 47 2.16 4.45 -3.48
CA LEU A 47 2.11 5.76 -4.14
C LEU A 47 0.94 6.61 -3.59
N GLN A 48 -0.22 5.98 -3.33
CA GLN A 48 -1.33 6.61 -2.63
C GLN A 48 -1.15 6.54 -1.12
N LYS A 49 -0.19 7.29 -0.58
CA LYS A 49 0.05 7.42 0.86
C LYS A 49 -1.24 7.63 1.66
N SER A 50 -1.81 6.55 2.20
CA SER A 50 -2.61 6.60 3.41
C SER A 50 -1.62 6.55 4.55
N THR A 51 -1.51 7.65 5.31
CA THR A 51 -0.74 7.68 6.55
C THR A 51 -1.47 6.83 7.59
N GLY A 52 -1.32 5.51 7.48
CA GLY A 52 -1.95 4.54 8.35
C GLY A 52 -1.22 4.51 9.69
N GLY A 53 -1.49 5.49 10.54
CA GLY A 53 -1.07 5.45 11.93
C GLY A 53 -1.80 4.33 12.66
N HIS A 54 -1.05 3.42 13.29
CA HIS A 54 -1.59 2.57 14.35
C HIS A 54 -1.55 3.41 15.65
N PRO A 55 -2.68 3.93 16.17
CA PRO A 55 -2.68 4.53 17.50
C PRO A 55 -2.39 3.42 18.51
N SER A 56 -1.12 3.29 18.89
CA SER A 56 -0.71 2.38 19.96
C SER A 56 -1.29 2.90 21.27
N LYS A 57 -2.30 2.16 21.77
CA LYS A 57 -2.85 2.19 23.14
C LYS A 57 -3.01 3.59 23.74
N LEU A 58 -4.23 4.11 23.68
CA LEU A 58 -4.67 5.20 24.55
C LEU A 58 -4.48 4.77 26.02
N SER A 59 -3.53 5.40 26.71
CA SER A 59 -3.62 5.52 28.17
C SER A 59 -4.81 6.42 28.48
N PRO A 60 -5.77 6.04 29.35
CA PRO A 60 -6.88 6.91 29.68
C PRO A 60 -6.40 7.93 30.72
N ALA A 61 -5.82 9.03 30.26
CA ALA A 61 -5.46 10.15 31.11
C ALA A 61 -5.61 11.48 30.35
N ASN A 62 -6.78 12.09 30.54
CA ASN A 62 -7.00 13.53 30.69
C ASN A 62 -6.08 14.54 29.96
N ALA A 63 -6.53 15.10 28.84
CA ALA A 63 -6.18 16.49 28.50
C ALA A 63 -7.21 17.13 27.58
N LEU A 64 -8.28 17.62 28.20
CA LEU A 64 -9.12 18.67 27.64
C LEU A 64 -8.30 19.98 27.73
N LYS A 65 -7.95 20.62 26.60
CA LYS A 65 -8.02 22.08 26.35
C LYS A 65 -7.27 22.53 25.08
N LYS A 66 -8.04 23.26 24.24
CA LYS A 66 -7.73 24.55 23.54
C LYS A 66 -6.42 24.60 22.73
N THR A 67 -6.38 24.91 21.43
CA THR A 67 -6.93 26.02 20.60
C THR A 67 -6.49 25.68 19.15
N GLY A 68 -7.21 25.84 18.04
CA GLY A 68 -7.98 26.97 17.54
C GLY A 68 -7.23 27.67 16.40
N LEU A 69 -7.57 27.42 15.12
CA LEU A 69 -7.51 28.44 14.04
C LEU A 69 -8.36 28.09 12.80
N LYS A 70 -9.57 28.67 12.80
CA LYS A 70 -10.43 29.22 11.74
C LYS A 70 -10.42 28.61 10.33
N ALA A 71 -11.56 28.02 9.93
CA ALA A 71 -11.98 27.89 8.53
C ALA A 71 -12.79 29.12 8.09
N VAL A 72 -12.48 29.60 6.90
CA VAL A 72 -13.19 30.64 6.13
C VAL A 72 -14.61 30.17 5.77
N VAL A 73 -15.61 31.00 6.03
CA VAL A 73 -16.90 30.96 5.32
C VAL A 73 -17.10 32.30 4.63
N LYS A 74 -17.35 32.19 3.34
CA LYS A 74 -17.59 33.24 2.36
C LYS A 74 -19.09 33.22 2.05
N GLN A 75 -19.77 34.35 2.21
CA GLN A 75 -20.94 34.74 1.40
C GLN A 75 -20.85 36.24 1.19
#